data_AF-A0ABC9VX40-F1
#
_entry.id   AF-A0ABC9VX40-F1
#
_cell.length_a   1.000
_cell.length_b   1.000
_cell.length_c   1.000
_cell.angle_alpha   90.00
_cell.angle_beta   90.00
_cell.angle_gamma   90.00
#
_symmetry.space_group_name_H-M   'P 1'
#
loop_
_entity.id
_entity.type
_entity.pdbx_description
1 polymer ?
#
loop_
_entity_poly.entity_id
_entity_poly.type
_entity_poly.pdbx_seq_one_letter_code
_entity_poly.pdbx_strand_id
1 'polypeptide(L)'
;MEQLILVTISRHMKDKKVTGSSQHGFTKGKSYLTDLINFYDEMTSLVDKGKTVNIVYLDLSKAFNTFSHKIITEELLMYRLDEQTVRQTENWLNG
;
A
#
# COMPACT_ATOMS: atom_id res chain seq x y z
N MET A 1 11.67 -12.99 12.58
CA MET A 1 10.20 -13.02 12.72
C MET A 1 9.55 -12.07 11.74
N GLU A 2 9.95 -10.79 11.72
CA GLU A 2 9.50 -9.77 10.76
C GLU A 2 9.50 -10.21 9.30
N GLN A 3 10.61 -10.77 8.81
CA GLN A 3 10.70 -11.23 7.41
C GLN A 3 9.65 -12.29 7.06
N LEU A 4 9.29 -13.15 8.00
CA LEU A 4 8.26 -14.18 7.79
C LEU A 4 6.87 -13.54 7.71
N ILE A 5 6.57 -12.59 8.61
CA ILE A 5 5.34 -11.80 8.59
C ILE A 5 5.23 -11.05 7.26
N LEU A 6 6.30 -10.35 6.86
CA LEU A 6 6.36 -9.59 5.61
C LEU A 6 6.11 -10.48 4.39
N VAL A 7 6.78 -11.62 4.29
CA VAL A 7 6.61 -12.55 3.15
C VAL A 7 5.18 -13.10 3.09
N THR A 8 4.59 -13.43 4.23
CA THR A 8 3.23 -13.97 4.30
C THR A 8 2.19 -12.93 3.92
N ILE A 9 2.26 -11.73 4.50
CA ILE A 9 1.33 -10.64 4.18
C ILE A 9 1.50 -10.20 2.73
N SER A 10 2.74 -10.02 2.24
CA SER A 10 2.99 -9.59 0.85
C SER A 10 2.44 -10.57 -0.17
N ARG A 11 2.58 -11.88 0.09
CA ARG A 11 2.01 -12.92 -0.75
C ARG A 11 0.49 -12.86 -0.75
N HIS A 12 -0.13 -12.77 0.43
CA HIS A 12 -1.58 -12.67 0.55
C HIS A 12 -2.14 -11.43 -0.16
N MET A 13 -1.52 -10.26 0.03
CA MET A 13 -1.91 -9.02 -0.65
C MET A 13 -1.83 -9.14 -2.17
N LYS A 14 -0.79 -9.81 -2.68
CA LYS A 14 -0.64 -10.07 -4.12
C LYS A 14 -1.72 -11.02 -4.65
N ASP A 15 -1.96 -12.13 -3.96
CA ASP A 15 -2.91 -13.17 -4.39
C ASP A 15 -4.35 -12.66 -4.37
N LYS A 16 -4.68 -11.84 -3.37
CA LYS A 16 -6.01 -11.20 -3.22
C LYS A 16 -6.16 -9.90 -3.99
N LYS A 17 -5.09 -9.41 -4.65
CA LYS A 17 -5.07 -8.13 -5.37
C LYS A 17 -5.59 -6.96 -4.52
N VAL A 18 -5.17 -6.91 -3.25
CA VAL A 18 -5.62 -5.90 -2.28
C VAL A 18 -5.21 -4.49 -2.71
N THR A 19 -4.02 -4.36 -3.29
CA THR A 19 -3.47 -3.08 -3.74
C THR A 19 -3.90 -2.74 -5.17
N GLY A 20 -4.24 -1.48 -5.41
CA GLY A 20 -4.56 -0.96 -6.74
C GLY A 20 -3.37 -0.96 -7.71
N SER A 21 -3.64 -0.89 -9.02
CA SER A 21 -2.61 -0.83 -10.07
C SER A 21 -1.72 0.41 -9.98
N SER A 22 -2.24 1.52 -9.44
CA SER A 22 -1.50 2.76 -9.22
C SER A 22 -0.57 2.73 -7.99
N GLN A 23 -0.71 1.74 -7.09
CA GLN A 23 0.18 1.62 -5.93
C GLN A 23 1.60 1.27 -6.41
N HIS A 24 2.56 2.18 -6.19
CA HIS A 24 3.98 1.97 -6.49
C HIS A 24 4.84 1.80 -5.24
N GLY A 25 4.51 2.51 -4.16
CA GLY A 25 5.21 2.38 -2.87
C GLY A 25 5.17 0.95 -2.34
N PHE A 26 6.31 0.47 -1.84
CA PHE A 26 6.48 -0.85 -1.22
C PHE A 26 6.03 -2.05 -2.09
N THR A 27 5.96 -1.87 -3.41
CA THR A 27 5.50 -2.91 -4.34
C THR A 27 6.68 -3.47 -5.14
N LYS A 28 6.88 -4.79 -5.08
CA LYS A 28 7.98 -5.44 -5.82
C LYS A 28 7.87 -5.19 -7.32
N GLY A 29 8.97 -4.73 -7.92
CA GLY A 29 9.06 -4.45 -9.36
C GLY A 29 8.49 -3.09 -9.77
N LYS A 30 8.06 -2.26 -8.82
CA LYS A 30 7.68 -0.87 -9.04
C LYS A 30 8.65 0.05 -8.32
N SER A 31 8.90 1.21 -8.91
CA SER A 31 9.81 2.22 -8.38
C SER A 31 9.19 3.62 -8.48
N TYR A 32 9.82 4.59 -7.83
CA TYR A 32 9.48 6.01 -7.99
C TYR A 32 9.53 6.45 -9.45
N LEU A 33 10.53 5.99 -10.21
CA LEU A 33 10.67 6.36 -11.63
C LEU A 33 9.51 5.82 -12.48
N THR A 34 9.13 4.56 -12.28
CA THR A 34 7.99 3.99 -13.02
C THR A 34 6.68 4.66 -12.66
N ASP A 35 6.52 5.09 -11.41
CA ASP A 35 5.35 5.87 -10.96
C ASP A 35 5.29 7.21 -11.69
N LEU A 36 6.42 7.93 -11.72
CA LEU A 36 6.51 9.22 -12.38
C LEU A 36 6.25 9.13 -13.89
N ILE A 37 6.78 8.09 -14.55
CA ILE A 37 6.53 7.85 -15.98
C ILE A 37 5.04 7.59 -16.22
N ASN A 38 4.41 6.69 -15.45
CA ASN A 38 2.99 6.39 -15.58
C ASN A 38 2.11 7.63 -15.33
N PHE A 39 2.47 8.42 -14.32
CA PHE A 39 1.79 9.67 -14.00
C PHE A 39 1.86 10.66 -15.16
N TYR A 40 3.05 10.94 -15.69
CA TYR A 40 3.19 11.88 -16.80
C TYR A 40 2.48 11.41 -18.06
N ASP A 41 2.55 10.12 -18.40
CA ASP A 41 1.85 9.55 -19.56
C ASP A 41 0.33 9.76 -19.46
N GLU A 42 -0.26 9.51 -18.29
CA GLU A 42 -1.67 9.76 -18.05
C GLU A 42 -2.01 11.26 -18.19
N MET A 43 -1.23 12.12 -17.55
CA MET A 43 -1.40 13.57 -17.57
C MET A 43 -1.30 14.14 -18.99
N THR A 44 -0.27 13.78 -19.75
CA THR A 44 -0.09 14.26 -21.13
C THR A 44 -1.22 13.75 -22.02
N SER A 45 -1.67 12.51 -21.85
CA SER A 45 -2.80 11.97 -22.63
C SER A 45 -4.11 12.72 -22.40
N LEU A 46 -4.32 13.31 -21.22
CA LEU A 46 -5.48 14.13 -20.90
C LEU A 46 -5.35 15.52 -21.48
N VAL A 47 -4.16 16.12 -21.37
CA VAL A 47 -3.85 17.44 -21.95
C VAL A 47 -3.99 17.41 -23.47
N ASP A 48 -3.50 16.37 -24.15
CA ASP A 48 -3.62 16.20 -25.60
C ASP A 48 -5.09 16.10 -26.06
N LYS A 49 -5.97 15.61 -25.19
CA LYS A 49 -7.42 15.57 -25.42
C LYS A 49 -8.13 16.90 -25.10
N GLY A 50 -7.37 17.94 -24.79
CA GLY A 50 -7.89 19.25 -24.41
C GLY A 50 -8.58 19.28 -23.06
N LYS A 51 -8.32 18.31 -22.18
CA LYS A 51 -8.91 18.26 -20.83
C LYS A 51 -8.06 19.04 -19.84
N THR A 52 -8.71 19.80 -18.97
CA THR A 52 -8.06 20.41 -17.80
C THR A 52 -7.73 19.34 -16.78
N VAL A 53 -6.51 19.37 -16.25
CA VAL A 53 -6.08 18.46 -15.18
C VAL A 53 -5.68 19.25 -13.94
N ASN A 54 -6.17 18.82 -12.78
CA ASN A 54 -5.82 19.35 -11.48
C ASN A 54 -5.25 18.23 -10.62
N ILE A 55 -4.20 18.51 -9.85
CA ILE A 55 -3.51 17.52 -9.02
C ILE A 55 -3.64 17.93 -7.56
N VAL A 56 -4.00 16.98 -6.70
CA VAL A 56 -4.04 17.16 -5.24
C VAL A 56 -3.01 16.23 -4.62
N TYR A 57 -2.00 16.81 -3.97
CA TYR A 57 -1.02 16.05 -3.21
C TYR A 57 -1.46 15.96 -1.75
N LEU A 58 -1.53 14.74 -1.23
CA LEU A 58 -1.84 14.45 0.16
C LEU A 58 -0.62 13.79 0.81
N ASP A 59 -0.19 14.32 1.95
CA ASP A 59 0.86 13.73 2.77
C ASP A 59 0.35 13.55 4.21
N LEU A 60 0.56 12.35 4.76
CA LEU A 60 0.13 12.00 6.11
C LEU A 60 1.32 12.18 7.06
N SER A 61 1.30 13.27 7.84
CA SER A 61 2.34 13.53 8.82
C SER A 61 2.43 12.39 9.83
N LYS A 62 3.63 11.82 9.99
CA LYS A 62 3.90 10.73 10.96
C LYS A 62 2.94 9.53 10.82
N ALA A 63 2.53 9.18 9.60
CA ALA A 63 1.55 8.12 9.32
C ALA A 63 1.72 6.87 10.21
N PHE A 64 2.93 6.30 10.28
CA PHE A 64 3.21 5.10 11.10
C PHE A 64 3.04 5.29 12.62
N ASN A 65 3.20 6.51 13.14
CA ASN A 65 2.98 6.81 14.56
C ASN A 65 1.51 7.13 14.87
N THR A 66 0.72 7.46 13.85
CA THR A 66 -0.70 7.86 14.02
C THR A 66 -1.64 6.66 13.95
N PHE A 67 -1.28 5.59 13.24
CA PHE A 67 -2.13 4.41 13.14
C PHE A 67 -2.17 3.62 14.46
N SER A 68 -3.38 3.36 14.95
CA SER A 68 -3.56 2.46 16.10
C SER A 68 -3.23 1.03 15.70
N HIS A 69 -2.48 0.30 16.55
CA HIS A 69 -2.18 -1.11 16.33
C HIS A 69 -3.46 -1.94 16.19
N LYS A 70 -4.52 -1.59 16.94
CA LYS A 70 -5.82 -2.24 16.86
C LYS A 70 -6.44 -2.12 15.46
N ILE A 71 -6.38 -0.92 14.86
CA ILE A 71 -6.90 -0.68 13.51
C ILE A 71 -6.14 -1.54 12.49
N ILE A 72 -4.80 -1.62 12.62
CA ILE A 72 -3.99 -2.45 11.73
C ILE A 72 -4.42 -3.93 11.85
N THR A 73 -4.57 -4.45 13.07
CA THR A 73 -4.99 -5.84 13.31
C THR A 73 -6.39 -6.14 12.77
N GLU A 74 -7.36 -5.22 12.97
CA GLU A 74 -8.73 -5.35 12.44
C GLU A 74 -8.77 -5.34 10.91
N GLU A 75 -8.00 -4.46 10.27
CA GLU A 75 -7.86 -4.42 8.81
C GLU A 75 -7.29 -5.74 8.26
N LEU A 76 -6.25 -6.29 8.88
CA LEU A 76 -5.66 -7.57 8.45
C LEU A 76 -6.68 -8.72 8.52
N LEU A 77 -7.52 -8.75 9.57
CA LEU A 77 -8.62 -9.72 9.68
C LEU A 77 -9.70 -9.49 8.61
N MET A 78 -10.05 -8.24 8.33
CA MET A 78 -11.01 -7.90 7.26
C MET A 78 -10.52 -8.39 5.89
N TYR A 79 -9.21 -8.27 5.62
CA TYR A 79 -8.59 -8.83 4.42
C TYR A 79 -8.43 -10.36 4.44
N ARG A 80 -8.96 -11.05 5.47
CA ARG A 80 -8.96 -12.51 5.63
C ARG A 80 -7.56 -13.11 5.70
N LEU A 81 -6.62 -12.42 6.34
CA LEU A 81 -5.39 -13.05 6.80
C LEU A 81 -5.70 -14.07 7.89
N ASP A 82 -4.87 -15.10 8.00
CA ASP A 82 -5.04 -16.11 9.03
C ASP A 82 -4.75 -15.54 10.42
N GLU A 83 -5.49 -16.01 11.42
CA GLU A 83 -5.41 -15.51 12.80
C GLU A 83 -4.00 -15.63 13.40
N GLN A 84 -3.22 -16.64 12.99
CA GLN A 84 -1.85 -16.82 13.46
C GLN A 84 -0.94 -15.70 12.95
N THR A 85 -0.99 -15.36 11.66
CA THR A 85 -0.25 -14.24 11.07
C THR A 85 -0.67 -12.90 11.66
N VAL A 86 -1.96 -12.70 11.90
CA VAL A 86 -2.49 -11.50 12.56
C VAL A 86 -1.92 -11.36 13.97
N ARG A 87 -1.98 -12.43 14.79
CA ARG A 87 -1.41 -12.44 16.14
C ARG A 87 0.10 -12.23 16.15
N GLN A 88 0.83 -12.77 15.18
CA GLN A 88 2.28 -12.52 15.03
C GLN A 88 2.56 -11.04 14.72
N THR A 89 1.71 -10.42 13.90
CA THR A 89 1.82 -8.99 13.55
C THR A 89 1.51 -8.11 14.76
N GLU A 90 0.47 -8.43 15.52
CA GLU A 90 0.12 -7.72 16.76
C GLU A 90 1.26 -7.80 17.80
N ASN A 91 1.85 -8.98 18.00
CA ASN A 91 3.01 -9.13 18.88
C ASN A 91 4.21 -8.32 18.41
N TRP A 92 4.41 -8.22 17.10
CA TRP A 92 5.47 -7.39 16.53
C TRP A 92 5.22 -5.90 16.73
N LEU A 93 3.98 -5.43 16.56
CA LEU A 93 3.60 -4.03 16.77
C LEU A 93 3.75 -3.61 18.24
N ASN A 94 3.49 -4.53 19.18
CA ASN A 94 3.56 -4.25 20.62
C ASN A 94 4.94 -4.46 21.24
N GLY A 95 5.91 -4.97 20.47
CA GLY A 95 7.31 -5.15 20.89
C GLY A 95 8.11 -3.86 20.75
#